data_AF-A0A2C8FDF9-F1
#
_entry.id   AF-A0A2C8FDF9-F1
#
_cell.length_a   1.000
_cell.length_b   1.000
_cell.length_c   1.000
_cell.angle_alpha   90.00
_cell.angle_beta   90.00
_cell.angle_gamma   90.00
#
_symmetry.space_group_name_H-M   'P 1'
#
loop_
_entity.id
_entity.type
_entity.pdbx_description
1 polymer ?
#
loop_
_entity_poly.entity_id
_entity_poly.type
_entity_poly.pdbx_seq_one_letter_code
_entity_poly.pdbx_strand_id
1 'polypeptide(L)'
;MDTAHAKLIKARTGLLLEHPFFGSLCLRMEPKADPTCDTAWTDGKTFAFNPGFVTGLSDAQLKGLVAHTVMHPACQHHTRRNGRDPSMWNQACDYAINGILIDAGITLPPKYLDDPSYHGMSVDDIYSELRSFHPEEEKPSLSEGEGAEDGAVDMQDMDGKGKDGDGLGEGTDSNGGDAGGDGEADGSQGGDAGEDGSADGNGDPGGSGEVRDAPDSERGGGADESPSDEEWELALAQAAQSAREVGELPGALERLINDVLHPKLDWQELLSRYISDRARDDYSWTPPSKRFLHLDVVLPSLSHQKLPEVVLAIDTSGSVTEAEMNQFAAEVSGILESFDTTIHVVYCDSEVKHSDTFGRCDLPLEIRPEGGGGTDFRPAFAWVEREGLDPACLVYLTDLECLSFPDREPDYPVLWAQVGQGGKVVPFGDVIEIR
;
A
#
# COMPACT_ATOMS: atom_id res chain seq x y z
N MET A 1 -1.46 41.95 -6.16
CA MET A 1 -1.50 40.48 -6.20
C MET A 1 -0.93 40.06 -7.54
N ASP A 2 -0.04 39.08 -7.53
CA ASP A 2 0.44 38.41 -8.75
C ASP A 2 -0.76 37.82 -9.53
N THR A 3 -0.73 37.91 -10.86
CA THR A 3 -1.82 37.47 -11.76
C THR A 3 -2.14 35.99 -11.57
N ALA A 4 -1.11 35.17 -11.33
CA ALA A 4 -1.27 33.74 -11.06
C ALA A 4 -2.02 33.49 -9.73
N HIS A 5 -1.65 34.22 -8.67
CA HIS A 5 -2.29 34.11 -7.36
C HIS A 5 -3.77 34.52 -7.40
N ALA A 6 -4.12 35.55 -8.17
CA ALA A 6 -5.51 35.97 -8.35
C ALA A 6 -6.33 34.90 -9.10
N LYS A 7 -5.77 34.27 -10.14
CA LYS A 7 -6.42 33.14 -10.83
C LYS A 7 -6.60 31.94 -9.91
N LEU A 8 -5.62 31.64 -9.07
CA LEU A 8 -5.72 30.53 -8.11
C LEU A 8 -6.83 30.77 -7.09
N ILE A 9 -6.93 31.97 -6.50
CA ILE A 9 -8.04 32.32 -5.59
C ILE A 9 -9.39 32.11 -6.30
N LYS A 10 -9.51 32.55 -7.55
CA LYS A 10 -10.73 32.38 -8.35
C LYS A 10 -11.05 30.90 -8.57
N ALA A 11 -10.06 30.07 -8.91
CA ALA A 11 -10.24 28.63 -9.12
C ALA A 11 -10.68 27.92 -7.84
N ARG A 12 -10.03 28.19 -6.70
CA ARG A 12 -10.39 27.62 -5.39
C ARG A 12 -11.82 28.02 -4.98
N THR A 13 -12.17 29.29 -5.18
CA THR A 13 -13.53 29.78 -4.90
C THR A 13 -14.55 29.11 -5.82
N GLY A 14 -14.22 28.95 -7.10
CA GLY A 14 -15.07 28.26 -8.07
C GLY A 14 -15.30 26.79 -7.72
N LEU A 15 -14.25 26.07 -7.31
CA LEU A 15 -14.36 24.68 -6.83
C LEU A 15 -15.29 24.58 -5.61
N LEU A 16 -15.20 25.50 -4.65
CA LEU A 16 -16.08 25.48 -3.47
C LEU A 16 -17.58 25.63 -3.83
N LEU A 17 -17.89 26.37 -4.89
CA LEU A 17 -19.26 26.63 -5.32
C LEU A 17 -19.81 25.57 -6.28
N GLU A 18 -18.95 25.04 -7.15
CA GLU A 18 -19.35 24.13 -8.23
C GLU A 18 -19.10 22.66 -7.90
N HIS A 19 -18.11 22.35 -7.05
CA HIS A 19 -17.78 20.99 -6.63
C HIS A 19 -17.39 20.97 -5.13
N PRO A 20 -18.39 21.00 -4.22
CA PRO A 20 -18.18 21.17 -2.79
C PRO A 20 -17.21 20.14 -2.17
N PHE A 21 -17.19 18.92 -2.71
CA PHE A 21 -16.25 17.88 -2.31
C PHE A 21 -14.79 18.35 -2.42
N PHE A 22 -14.31 18.64 -3.64
CA PHE A 22 -12.93 19.07 -3.87
C PHE A 22 -12.66 20.45 -3.27
N GLY A 23 -13.64 21.35 -3.32
CA GLY A 23 -13.51 22.71 -2.80
C GLY A 23 -13.28 22.76 -1.29
N SER A 24 -13.97 21.93 -0.52
CA SER A 24 -13.81 21.87 0.94
C SER A 24 -12.44 21.32 1.35
N LEU A 25 -11.97 20.27 0.67
CA LEU A 25 -10.65 19.69 0.89
C LEU A 25 -9.53 20.67 0.51
N CYS A 26 -9.72 21.43 -0.58
CA CYS A 26 -8.73 22.39 -1.06
C CYS A 26 -8.38 23.45 -0.02
N LEU A 27 -9.31 23.83 0.86
CA LEU A 27 -9.09 24.84 1.91
C LEU A 27 -8.06 24.44 2.96
N ARG A 28 -7.69 23.15 3.01
CA ARG A 28 -6.71 22.61 3.98
C ARG A 28 -5.27 22.78 3.50
N MET A 29 -5.06 23.03 2.21
CA MET A 29 -3.74 23.22 1.64
C MET A 29 -3.33 24.70 1.57
N GLU A 30 -2.07 24.99 1.90
CA GLU A 30 -1.49 26.32 1.80
C GLU A 30 -0.94 26.57 0.38
N PRO A 31 -1.44 27.58 -0.36
CA PRO A 31 -0.97 27.87 -1.71
C PRO A 31 0.39 28.58 -1.68
N LYS A 32 1.38 28.05 -2.38
CA LYS A 32 2.74 28.62 -2.46
C LYS A 32 3.19 28.73 -3.91
N ALA A 33 3.70 29.90 -4.31
CA ALA A 33 4.32 30.04 -5.62
C ALA A 33 5.70 29.39 -5.62
N ASP A 34 5.94 28.50 -6.58
CA ASP A 34 7.24 27.86 -6.81
C ASP A 34 7.56 27.90 -8.32
N PRO A 35 8.36 28.87 -8.78
CA PRO A 35 8.75 28.97 -10.19
C PRO A 35 9.70 27.85 -10.65
N THR A 36 10.21 27.02 -9.74
CA THR A 36 11.23 26.00 -10.05
C THR A 36 10.63 24.65 -10.41
N CYS A 37 9.36 24.39 -10.05
CA CYS A 37 8.66 23.19 -10.49
C CYS A 37 8.09 23.35 -11.90
N ASP A 38 7.85 22.24 -12.60
CA ASP A 38 7.32 22.29 -13.97
C ASP A 38 5.84 22.74 -14.02
N THR A 39 5.03 22.24 -13.09
CA THR A 39 3.57 22.43 -13.08
C THR A 39 3.07 22.88 -11.69
N ALA A 40 2.75 21.93 -10.82
CA ALA A 40 2.36 22.10 -9.43
C ALA A 40 2.78 20.85 -8.64
N TRP A 41 2.85 20.95 -7.32
CA TRP A 41 3.13 19.81 -6.47
C TRP A 41 2.44 19.93 -5.12
N THR A 42 2.28 18.79 -4.45
CA THR A 42 1.76 18.72 -3.08
C THR A 42 2.56 17.76 -2.21
N ASP A 43 2.77 18.13 -0.97
CA ASP A 43 3.35 17.29 0.10
C ASP A 43 2.30 16.91 1.16
N GLY A 44 1.02 17.12 0.84
CA GLY A 44 -0.12 16.93 1.75
C GLY A 44 -0.46 18.13 2.62
N LYS A 45 0.36 19.18 2.62
CA LYS A 45 0.12 20.43 3.34
C LYS A 45 0.18 21.65 2.42
N THR A 46 1.20 21.70 1.59
CA THR A 46 1.47 22.78 0.66
C THR A 46 0.89 22.42 -0.69
N PHE A 47 0.12 23.33 -1.28
CA PHE A 47 -0.16 23.32 -2.71
C PHE A 47 0.80 24.31 -3.38
N ALA A 48 1.90 23.81 -3.94
CA ALA A 48 2.84 24.65 -4.64
C ALA A 48 2.56 24.67 -6.15
N PHE A 49 2.79 25.81 -6.81
CA PHE A 49 2.47 25.96 -8.23
C PHE A 49 3.47 26.85 -8.96
N ASN A 50 3.75 26.52 -10.22
CA ASN A 50 4.50 27.37 -11.13
C ASN A 50 3.60 28.52 -11.64
N PRO A 51 3.94 29.80 -11.35
CA PRO A 51 3.12 30.93 -11.77
C PRO A 51 2.99 31.07 -13.30
N GLY A 52 4.04 30.71 -14.04
CA GLY A 52 4.05 30.73 -15.50
C GLY A 52 3.09 29.70 -16.08
N PHE A 53 3.12 28.47 -15.56
CA PHE A 53 2.21 27.39 -15.94
C PHE A 53 0.74 27.75 -15.65
N VAL A 54 0.44 28.16 -14.42
CA VAL A 54 -0.92 28.55 -13.98
C VAL A 54 -1.48 29.72 -14.78
N THR A 55 -0.63 30.67 -15.17
CA THR A 55 -1.07 31.81 -16.00
C THR A 55 -1.54 31.35 -17.37
N GLY A 56 -0.90 30.33 -17.95
CA GLY A 56 -1.24 29.74 -19.26
C GLY A 56 -2.51 28.88 -19.29
N LEU A 57 -2.96 28.35 -18.15
CA LEU A 57 -4.16 27.49 -18.09
C LEU A 57 -5.47 28.29 -18.24
N SER A 58 -6.51 27.66 -18.80
CA SER A 58 -7.87 28.19 -18.68
C SER A 58 -8.42 28.09 -17.25
N ASP A 59 -9.49 28.82 -16.92
CA ASP A 59 -10.11 28.75 -15.59
C ASP A 59 -10.60 27.33 -15.25
N ALA A 60 -11.12 26.60 -16.24
CA ALA A 60 -11.57 25.21 -16.05
C ALA A 60 -10.40 24.26 -15.79
N GLN A 61 -9.31 24.39 -16.55
CA GLN A 61 -8.10 23.58 -16.36
C GLN A 61 -7.40 23.87 -15.03
N LEU A 62 -7.42 25.12 -14.57
CA LEU A 62 -6.86 25.47 -13.27
C LEU A 62 -7.69 24.88 -12.12
N LYS A 63 -9.02 24.82 -12.25
CA LYS A 63 -9.85 24.07 -11.30
C LYS A 63 -9.48 22.58 -11.32
N GLY A 64 -9.26 21.99 -12.49
CA GLY A 64 -8.80 20.61 -12.63
C GLY A 64 -7.45 20.36 -11.95
N LEU A 65 -6.47 21.24 -12.15
CA LEU A 65 -5.17 21.16 -11.48
C LEU A 65 -5.33 21.15 -9.95
N VAL A 66 -6.17 22.03 -9.41
CA VAL A 66 -6.41 22.12 -7.96
C VAL A 66 -7.19 20.91 -7.44
N ALA A 67 -8.17 20.41 -8.20
CA ALA A 67 -8.93 19.22 -7.85
C ALA A 67 -8.08 17.93 -7.93
N HIS A 68 -7.12 17.88 -8.84
CA HIS A 68 -6.14 16.79 -8.92
C HIS A 68 -5.19 16.79 -7.73
N THR A 69 -4.54 17.93 -7.50
CA THR A 69 -3.55 18.05 -6.42
C THR A 69 -4.14 17.81 -5.04
N VAL A 70 -5.43 18.10 -4.80
CA VAL A 70 -6.06 17.80 -3.50
C VAL A 70 -6.33 16.30 -3.29
N MET A 71 -6.41 15.51 -4.37
CA MET A 71 -6.69 14.08 -4.26
C MET A 71 -5.49 13.28 -3.77
N HIS A 72 -4.25 13.72 -3.97
CA HIS A 72 -3.09 13.01 -3.40
C HIS A 72 -3.09 12.98 -1.87
N PRO A 73 -3.30 14.09 -1.14
CA PRO A 73 -3.49 14.02 0.30
C PRO A 73 -4.73 13.24 0.70
N ALA A 74 -5.85 13.44 -0.01
CA ALA A 74 -7.10 12.75 0.29
C ALA A 74 -6.98 11.21 0.19
N CYS A 75 -6.13 10.71 -0.71
CA CYS A 75 -5.84 9.29 -0.90
C CYS A 75 -4.55 8.83 -0.19
N GLN A 76 -3.92 9.69 0.61
CA GLN A 76 -2.68 9.42 1.35
C GLN A 76 -1.47 9.03 0.44
N HIS A 77 -1.44 9.50 -0.81
CA HIS A 77 -0.34 9.19 -1.74
C HIS A 77 1.02 9.73 -1.29
N HIS A 78 1.02 10.81 -0.51
CA HIS A 78 2.18 11.48 0.08
C HIS A 78 2.80 10.75 1.28
N THR A 79 2.10 9.77 1.87
CA THR A 79 2.61 8.95 2.99
C THR A 79 2.81 7.48 2.59
N ARG A 80 2.14 7.02 1.53
CA ARG A 80 2.12 5.62 1.08
C ARG A 80 3.20 5.22 0.07
N ARG A 81 4.10 6.12 -0.34
CA ARG A 81 5.15 5.79 -1.33
C ARG A 81 6.08 4.68 -0.85
N ASN A 82 6.42 4.64 0.44
CA ASN A 82 7.17 3.56 1.09
C ASN A 82 8.43 3.07 0.34
N GLY A 83 9.25 4.01 -0.15
CA GLY A 83 10.50 3.70 -0.88
C GLY A 83 10.33 3.24 -2.33
N ARG A 84 9.11 3.26 -2.88
CA ARG A 84 8.84 3.01 -4.31
C ARG A 84 9.44 4.09 -5.20
N ASP A 85 9.66 3.77 -6.47
CA ASP A 85 10.21 4.71 -7.45
C ASP A 85 9.31 5.97 -7.55
N PRO A 86 9.86 7.17 -7.33
CA PRO A 86 9.09 8.42 -7.33
C PRO A 86 8.29 8.66 -8.62
N SER A 87 8.89 8.38 -9.77
CA SER A 87 8.28 8.68 -11.07
C SER A 87 7.13 7.72 -11.38
N MET A 88 7.36 6.41 -11.21
CA MET A 88 6.32 5.39 -11.39
C MET A 88 5.20 5.54 -10.36
N TRP A 89 5.52 5.91 -9.12
CA TRP A 89 4.51 6.17 -8.08
C TRP A 89 3.62 7.35 -8.46
N ASN A 90 4.21 8.46 -8.94
CA ASN A 90 3.44 9.61 -9.41
C ASN A 90 2.53 9.22 -10.57
N GLN A 91 3.04 8.48 -11.56
CA GLN A 91 2.24 8.02 -12.69
C GLN A 91 1.06 7.14 -12.24
N ALA A 92 1.30 6.18 -11.35
CA ALA A 92 0.24 5.34 -10.81
C ALA A 92 -0.84 6.14 -10.07
N CYS A 93 -0.43 7.14 -9.29
CA CYS A 93 -1.33 8.07 -8.61
C CYS A 93 -2.18 8.85 -9.62
N ASP A 94 -1.55 9.38 -10.67
CA ASP A 94 -2.21 10.20 -11.69
C ASP A 94 -3.25 9.39 -12.47
N TYR A 95 -2.93 8.15 -12.87
CA TYR A 95 -3.88 7.26 -13.55
C TYR A 95 -5.11 6.98 -12.67
N ALA A 96 -4.92 6.75 -11.38
CA ALA A 96 -6.02 6.51 -10.45
C ALA A 96 -6.89 7.77 -10.24
N ILE A 97 -6.27 8.95 -10.10
CA ILE A 97 -6.98 10.21 -9.82
C ILE A 97 -7.70 10.75 -11.06
N ASN A 98 -7.04 10.73 -12.23
CA ASN A 98 -7.54 11.40 -13.42
C ASN A 98 -8.85 10.78 -13.92
N GLY A 99 -8.99 9.44 -13.86
CA GLY A 99 -10.26 8.77 -14.18
C GLY A 99 -11.44 9.28 -13.34
N ILE A 100 -11.21 9.50 -12.04
CA ILE A 100 -12.24 10.00 -11.11
C ILE A 100 -12.63 11.44 -11.44
N LEU A 101 -11.65 12.28 -11.77
CA LEU A 101 -11.91 13.68 -12.12
C LEU A 101 -12.63 13.81 -13.47
N ILE A 102 -12.30 12.96 -14.44
CA ILE A 102 -13.00 12.89 -15.73
C ILE A 102 -14.46 12.47 -15.52
N ASP A 103 -14.72 11.44 -14.70
CA ASP A 103 -16.07 11.01 -14.33
C ASP A 103 -16.85 12.10 -13.58
N ALA A 104 -16.16 12.94 -12.81
CA ALA A 104 -16.74 14.11 -12.14
C ALA A 104 -17.00 15.30 -13.08
N GLY A 105 -16.65 15.19 -14.37
CA GLY A 105 -16.80 16.28 -15.35
C GLY A 105 -15.78 17.40 -15.19
N ILE A 106 -14.69 17.17 -14.47
CA ILE A 106 -13.63 18.16 -14.23
C ILE A 106 -12.67 18.19 -15.42
N THR A 107 -12.36 19.39 -15.91
CA THR A 107 -11.44 19.58 -17.04
C THR A 107 -9.99 19.59 -16.56
N LEU A 108 -9.20 18.61 -16.97
CA LEU A 108 -7.79 18.47 -16.57
C LEU A 108 -6.82 19.37 -17.38
N PRO A 109 -5.63 19.69 -16.82
CA PRO A 109 -4.54 20.38 -17.52
C PRO A 109 -4.05 19.59 -18.75
N PRO A 110 -3.37 20.22 -19.73
CA PRO A 110 -2.84 19.50 -20.89
C PRO A 110 -1.80 18.45 -20.48
N LYS A 111 -1.71 17.35 -21.25
CA LYS A 111 -0.81 16.20 -21.05
C LYS A 111 -1.16 15.25 -19.89
N TYR A 112 -2.33 15.41 -19.27
CA TYR A 112 -2.81 14.50 -18.24
C TYR A 112 -2.74 13.03 -18.68
N LEU A 113 -2.35 12.16 -17.75
CA LEU A 113 -2.31 10.73 -17.95
C LEU A 113 -3.70 10.14 -17.75
N ASP A 114 -4.21 9.45 -18.76
CA ASP A 114 -5.47 8.75 -18.69
C ASP A 114 -5.39 7.46 -19.50
N ASP A 115 -5.69 6.34 -18.85
CA ASP A 115 -5.88 5.05 -19.47
C ASP A 115 -7.17 4.43 -18.89
N PRO A 116 -8.22 4.25 -19.71
CA PRO A 116 -9.48 3.65 -19.26
C PRO A 116 -9.35 2.27 -18.63
N SER A 117 -8.27 1.52 -18.90
CA SER A 117 -8.03 0.21 -18.28
C SER A 117 -7.71 0.30 -16.79
N TYR A 118 -7.14 1.43 -16.34
CA TYR A 118 -6.80 1.69 -14.94
C TYR A 118 -7.94 2.31 -14.12
N HIS A 119 -9.08 2.60 -14.75
CA HIS A 119 -10.21 3.23 -14.07
C HIS A 119 -10.80 2.31 -13.00
N GLY A 120 -10.70 2.74 -11.73
CA GLY A 120 -11.20 1.98 -10.58
C GLY A 120 -10.23 0.92 -10.05
N MET A 121 -9.02 0.82 -10.59
CA MET A 121 -7.94 0.04 -9.99
C MET A 121 -7.30 0.81 -8.83
N SER A 122 -6.69 0.08 -7.88
CA SER A 122 -5.93 0.72 -6.81
C SER A 122 -4.59 1.25 -7.34
N VAL A 123 -4.05 2.27 -6.67
CA VAL A 123 -2.71 2.81 -7.03
C VAL A 123 -1.64 1.74 -6.90
N ASP A 124 -1.75 0.85 -5.92
CA ASP A 124 -0.80 -0.25 -5.70
C ASP A 124 -0.83 -1.28 -6.85
N ASP A 125 -2.03 -1.60 -7.38
CA ASP A 125 -2.18 -2.49 -8.54
C ASP A 125 -1.60 -1.86 -9.81
N ILE A 126 -1.93 -0.59 -10.06
CA ILE A 126 -1.42 0.17 -11.21
C ILE A 126 0.10 0.27 -11.15
N TYR A 127 0.66 0.57 -9.97
CA TYR A 127 2.11 0.62 -9.78
C TYR A 127 2.77 -0.74 -10.06
N SER A 128 2.17 -1.83 -9.59
CA SER A 128 2.68 -3.19 -9.83
C SER A 128 2.67 -3.54 -11.31
N GLU A 129 1.64 -3.12 -12.03
CA GLU A 129 1.53 -3.30 -13.48
C GLU A 129 2.56 -2.46 -14.24
N LEU A 130 2.71 -1.18 -13.92
CA LEU A 130 3.73 -0.29 -14.52
C LEU A 130 5.15 -0.86 -14.31
N ARG A 131 5.43 -1.37 -13.12
CA ARG A 131 6.71 -2.03 -12.81
C ARG A 131 6.93 -3.29 -13.64
N SER A 132 5.88 -4.05 -13.95
CA SER A 132 5.98 -5.27 -14.76
C SER A 132 6.38 -5.00 -16.22
N PHE A 133 6.01 -3.83 -16.76
CA PHE A 133 6.39 -3.39 -18.10
C PHE A 133 7.79 -2.73 -18.15
N HIS A 134 8.30 -2.30 -17.00
CA HIS A 134 9.61 -1.66 -16.86
C HIS A 134 10.43 -2.30 -15.73
N PRO A 135 10.83 -3.59 -15.84
CA PRO A 135 11.75 -4.19 -14.88
C PRO A 135 13.12 -3.52 -15.03
N GLU A 136 13.44 -2.55 -14.18
CA GLU A 136 14.83 -2.11 -14.01
C GLU A 136 15.65 -3.25 -13.37
N GLU A 137 16.87 -3.43 -13.88
CA GLU A 137 17.87 -4.32 -13.28
C GLU A 137 18.14 -3.86 -11.84
N GLU A 138 17.79 -4.71 -10.86
CA GLU A 138 18.14 -4.46 -9.45
C GLU A 138 19.64 -4.21 -9.32
N LYS A 139 20.03 -2.98 -8.99
CA LYS A 139 21.33 -2.73 -8.37
C LYS A 139 21.26 -3.34 -6.97
N PRO A 140 22.05 -4.39 -6.65
CA PRO A 140 21.98 -5.01 -5.34
C PRO A 140 22.39 -3.99 -4.28
N SER A 141 21.46 -3.68 -3.39
CA SER A 141 21.73 -2.95 -2.14
C SER A 141 22.52 -3.89 -1.22
N LEU A 142 23.84 -3.84 -1.31
CA LEU A 142 24.71 -4.42 -0.30
C LEU A 142 24.63 -3.56 0.97
N SER A 143 23.72 -3.92 1.88
CA SER A 143 23.89 -3.67 3.31
C SER A 143 23.72 -4.96 4.10
N GLU A 144 24.66 -5.88 3.93
CA GLU A 144 24.95 -6.87 4.97
C GLU A 144 26.20 -6.40 5.70
N GLY A 145 25.98 -5.84 6.88
CA GLY A 145 27.02 -5.67 7.86
C GLY A 145 27.36 -7.03 8.47
N GLU A 146 28.49 -7.60 8.06
CA GLU A 146 29.20 -8.59 8.86
C GLU A 146 30.53 -7.98 9.31
N GLY A 147 30.62 -7.67 10.60
CA GLY A 147 31.89 -7.47 11.27
C GLY A 147 32.44 -8.83 11.71
N ALA A 148 33.68 -9.12 11.33
CA ALA A 148 34.56 -9.99 12.10
C ALA A 148 36.03 -9.59 11.82
N GLU A 149 36.73 -9.38 12.94
CA GLU A 149 38.12 -8.97 13.05
C GLU A 149 39.13 -10.07 12.65
N ASP A 150 40.35 -9.58 12.43
CA ASP A 150 41.66 -10.20 12.72
C ASP A 150 42.24 -11.29 11.81
N GLY A 151 43.50 -11.04 11.41
CA GLY A 151 44.42 -12.10 10.98
C GLY A 151 45.40 -11.71 9.88
N ALA A 152 46.37 -10.83 10.18
CA ALA A 152 47.54 -10.63 9.33
C ALA A 152 48.46 -11.87 9.32
N VAL A 153 48.88 -12.27 8.11
CA VAL A 153 50.21 -12.73 7.64
C VAL A 153 50.15 -13.99 6.76
N ASP A 154 50.59 -13.89 5.50
CA ASP A 154 51.83 -14.56 5.09
C ASP A 154 52.43 -13.94 3.81
N MET A 155 53.76 -13.89 3.78
CA MET A 155 54.58 -13.53 2.62
C MET A 155 54.73 -14.74 1.70
N GLN A 156 54.84 -14.54 0.39
CA GLN A 156 56.06 -14.87 -0.39
C GLN A 156 55.86 -14.74 -1.91
N ASP A 157 56.92 -14.19 -2.52
CA ASP A 157 57.45 -14.41 -3.87
C ASP A 157 56.62 -14.02 -5.10
N MET A 158 57.17 -13.57 -6.24
CA MET A 158 58.39 -12.91 -6.71
C MET A 158 58.27 -12.93 -8.25
N ASP A 159 59.10 -12.14 -8.94
CA ASP A 159 59.28 -12.04 -10.41
C ASP A 159 58.21 -11.23 -11.19
N GLY A 160 58.53 -10.19 -11.96
CA GLY A 160 59.81 -9.75 -12.50
C GLY A 160 59.64 -9.34 -13.97
N LYS A 161 60.30 -8.23 -14.36
CA LYS A 161 60.37 -7.52 -15.67
C LYS A 161 59.36 -6.37 -15.82
N GLY A 162 59.74 -5.10 -16.04
CA GLY A 162 61.00 -4.48 -16.44
C GLY A 162 60.90 -3.90 -17.85
N LYS A 163 60.81 -2.56 -17.96
CA LYS A 163 61.58 -1.69 -18.88
C LYS A 163 61.06 -0.24 -18.91
N ASP A 164 61.87 0.64 -18.33
CA ASP A 164 62.54 1.82 -18.91
C ASP A 164 61.79 2.83 -19.79
N GLY A 165 61.98 4.11 -19.43
CA GLY A 165 62.25 5.23 -20.35
C GLY A 165 61.28 6.40 -20.20
N ASP A 166 61.49 7.33 -19.27
CA ASP A 166 62.31 8.56 -19.36
C ASP A 166 61.74 9.71 -20.21
N GLY A 167 61.79 10.92 -19.61
CA GLY A 167 61.77 12.23 -20.29
C GLY A 167 60.60 13.12 -19.86
N LEU A 168 60.70 13.89 -18.77
CA LEU A 168 61.20 15.30 -18.73
C LEU A 168 60.37 16.24 -19.62
N GLY A 169 59.82 17.36 -19.18
CA GLY A 169 59.96 18.10 -17.93
C GLY A 169 59.42 19.53 -18.15
N GLU A 170 59.14 20.20 -17.02
CA GLU A 170 59.20 21.67 -16.78
C GLU A 170 58.41 22.61 -17.72
N GLY A 171 57.69 23.61 -17.25
CA GLY A 171 57.60 24.23 -15.94
C GLY A 171 57.01 25.63 -16.11
N THR A 172 56.68 26.22 -14.95
CA THR A 172 56.68 27.67 -14.63
C THR A 172 55.71 28.58 -15.40
N ASP A 173 55.15 29.65 -14.85
CA ASP A 173 54.85 30.12 -13.49
C ASP A 173 54.08 31.43 -13.68
N SER A 174 53.30 31.80 -12.66
CA SER A 174 53.11 33.19 -12.22
C SER A 174 52.30 34.21 -13.06
N ASN A 175 51.12 34.52 -12.50
CA ASN A 175 50.79 35.81 -11.86
C ASN A 175 50.38 37.02 -12.73
N GLY A 176 49.23 37.60 -12.36
CA GLY A 176 49.10 39.06 -12.23
C GLY A 176 48.00 39.77 -13.03
N GLY A 177 46.93 40.20 -12.33
CA GLY A 177 46.58 41.62 -12.27
C GLY A 177 45.61 42.24 -13.29
N ASP A 178 44.43 42.60 -12.75
CA ASP A 178 43.82 43.95 -12.77
C ASP A 178 42.90 44.44 -13.92
N ALA A 179 41.85 45.14 -13.43
CA ALA A 179 41.04 46.22 -13.99
C ALA A 179 40.15 46.04 -15.24
N GLY A 180 38.83 46.06 -14.98
CA GLY A 180 37.98 47.23 -15.28
C GLY A 180 37.48 47.44 -16.72
N GLY A 181 36.17 47.55 -16.90
CA GLY A 181 35.57 48.09 -18.13
C GLY A 181 34.06 47.92 -18.21
N ASP A 182 33.34 49.01 -17.95
CA ASP A 182 31.89 49.15 -18.12
C ASP A 182 31.46 49.11 -19.61
N GLY A 183 30.25 48.62 -19.88
CA GLY A 183 29.63 48.71 -21.20
C GLY A 183 28.18 48.22 -21.21
N GLU A 184 27.23 49.16 -21.20
CA GLU A 184 25.80 48.95 -21.42
C GLU A 184 25.47 48.60 -22.89
N ALA A 185 24.27 48.03 -23.06
CA ALA A 185 23.34 48.13 -24.20
C ALA A 185 23.10 46.86 -25.06
N ASP A 186 21.92 46.28 -24.82
CA ASP A 186 20.82 45.99 -25.75
C ASP A 186 21.10 45.23 -27.07
N GLY A 187 20.35 44.15 -27.31
CA GLY A 187 20.32 43.52 -28.63
C GLY A 187 19.87 42.05 -28.64
N SER A 188 18.57 41.87 -28.85
CA SER A 188 17.82 40.64 -29.11
C SER A 188 18.43 39.61 -30.10
N GLN A 189 17.99 38.35 -29.92
CA GLN A 189 17.88 37.22 -30.86
C GLN A 189 19.07 36.26 -31.08
N GLY A 190 18.78 34.99 -30.77
CA GLY A 190 19.19 33.85 -31.61
C GLY A 190 20.29 32.98 -31.03
N GLY A 191 19.94 32.04 -30.15
CA GLY A 191 20.81 30.97 -29.68
C GLY A 191 20.12 29.62 -29.83
N ASP A 192 20.42 28.95 -30.92
CA ASP A 192 20.12 27.55 -31.21
C ASP A 192 20.97 26.61 -30.32
N ALA A 193 20.38 25.45 -30.06
CA ALA A 193 20.86 24.22 -29.45
C ALA A 193 22.27 24.18 -28.82
N GLY A 194 22.27 24.00 -27.49
CA GLY A 194 23.37 23.39 -26.73
C GLY A 194 22.77 22.38 -25.75
N GLU A 195 22.56 21.15 -26.22
CA GLU A 195 22.48 19.97 -25.36
C GLU A 195 23.80 19.86 -24.61
N ASP A 196 23.80 20.10 -23.30
CA ASP A 196 24.30 19.13 -22.31
C ASP A 196 24.02 19.66 -20.90
N GLY A 197 23.35 18.84 -20.10
CA GLY A 197 22.91 19.21 -18.76
C GLY A 197 21.94 18.17 -18.23
N SER A 198 22.46 16.97 -17.93
CA SER A 198 21.77 15.91 -17.21
C SER A 198 21.18 16.45 -15.90
N ALA A 199 19.88 16.70 -15.90
CA ALA A 199 19.06 16.81 -14.71
C ALA A 199 18.40 15.44 -14.52
N ASP A 200 18.73 14.77 -13.41
CA ASP A 200 18.03 13.55 -12.98
C ASP A 200 16.52 13.83 -12.95
N GLY A 201 15.80 13.19 -13.88
CA GLY A 201 14.44 13.53 -14.26
C GLY A 201 13.40 13.13 -13.21
N ASN A 202 13.28 13.93 -12.17
CA ASN A 202 12.19 13.90 -11.18
C ASN A 202 11.04 14.84 -11.59
N GLY A 203 10.63 14.80 -12.87
CA GLY A 203 9.60 15.68 -13.44
C GLY A 203 8.17 15.16 -13.22
N ASP A 204 7.18 16.01 -13.54
CA ASP A 204 5.75 15.65 -13.65
C ASP A 204 5.44 15.20 -15.10
N PRO A 205 5.53 13.89 -15.42
CA PRO A 205 5.31 13.40 -16.79
C PRO A 205 3.87 13.64 -17.26
N GLY A 206 2.91 13.72 -16.34
CA GLY A 206 1.49 13.88 -16.62
C GLY A 206 1.00 15.33 -16.68
N GLY A 207 1.85 16.31 -16.34
CA GLY A 207 1.49 17.72 -16.36
C GLY A 207 0.29 18.12 -15.48
N SER A 208 -0.11 17.25 -14.55
CA SER A 208 -1.33 17.35 -13.73
C SER A 208 -1.03 17.64 -12.26
N GLY A 209 0.25 17.54 -11.86
CA GLY A 209 0.72 17.76 -10.49
C GLY A 209 1.61 16.63 -9.99
N GLU A 210 2.66 16.97 -9.26
CA GLU A 210 3.55 16.00 -8.60
C GLU A 210 3.11 15.76 -7.14
N VAL A 211 3.13 14.50 -6.69
CA VAL A 211 3.08 14.15 -5.26
C VAL A 211 4.48 14.00 -4.68
N ARG A 212 4.74 14.70 -3.59
CA ARG A 212 5.97 14.62 -2.80
C ARG A 212 5.68 13.99 -1.45
N ASP A 213 6.68 13.33 -0.88
CA ASP A 213 6.55 12.77 0.46
C ASP A 213 6.32 13.89 1.49
N ALA A 214 5.50 13.58 2.49
CA ALA A 214 5.31 14.46 3.63
C ALA A 214 6.67 14.73 4.33
N PRO A 215 6.93 15.96 4.82
CA PRO A 215 8.17 16.25 5.54
C PRO A 215 8.27 15.43 6.83
N ASP A 216 9.37 14.71 7.02
CA ASP A 216 9.65 13.93 8.24
C ASP A 216 9.56 14.81 9.49
N SER A 217 8.75 14.39 10.46
CA SER A 217 8.57 15.06 11.76
C SER A 217 9.82 15.05 12.66
N GLU A 218 10.89 14.36 12.25
CA GLU A 218 12.10 14.14 13.06
C GLU A 218 13.14 15.29 13.02
N ARG A 219 12.91 16.38 12.27
CA ARG A 219 13.86 17.51 12.21
C ARG A 219 13.31 18.82 12.78
N GLY A 220 13.08 18.80 14.10
CA GLY A 220 13.28 19.91 15.05
C GLY A 220 12.79 21.32 14.68
N GLY A 221 11.76 21.77 15.38
CA GLY A 221 11.68 23.14 15.90
C GLY A 221 10.98 24.19 15.03
N GLY A 222 9.67 24.04 14.83
CA GLY A 222 8.78 25.08 14.33
C GLY A 222 7.35 24.57 14.32
N ALA A 223 6.40 25.37 14.83
CA ALA A 223 5.00 25.01 15.06
C ALA A 223 4.20 24.85 13.75
N ASP A 224 4.55 23.85 12.94
CA ASP A 224 3.88 23.60 11.68
C ASP A 224 3.81 22.09 11.39
N GLU A 225 3.11 21.35 12.26
CA GLU A 225 2.80 19.94 12.07
C GLU A 225 2.04 19.76 10.74
N SER A 226 2.46 18.82 9.90
CA SER A 226 1.69 18.39 8.73
C SER A 226 0.34 17.83 9.20
N PRO A 227 -0.75 18.04 8.46
CA PRO A 227 -2.03 17.44 8.83
C PRO A 227 -1.83 15.92 8.95
N SER A 228 -2.27 15.32 10.06
CA SER A 228 -2.15 13.87 10.23
C SER A 228 -3.04 13.14 9.24
N ASP A 229 -2.72 11.87 8.95
CA ASP A 229 -3.55 11.02 8.10
C ASP A 229 -5.01 10.96 8.60
N GLU A 230 -5.20 10.93 9.93
CA GLU A 230 -6.52 10.98 10.59
C GLU A 230 -7.29 12.28 10.28
N GLU A 231 -6.60 13.42 10.19
CA GLU A 231 -7.23 14.70 9.87
C GLU A 231 -7.72 14.76 8.42
N TRP A 232 -7.01 14.09 7.51
CA TRP A 232 -7.41 13.95 6.10
C TRP A 232 -8.58 12.97 5.94
N GLU A 233 -8.59 11.85 6.66
CA GLU A 233 -9.72 10.92 6.70
C GLU A 233 -11.00 11.60 7.19
N LEU A 234 -10.92 12.34 8.31
CA LEU A 234 -12.05 13.10 8.82
C LEU A 234 -12.54 14.14 7.82
N ALA A 235 -11.62 14.83 7.15
CA ALA A 235 -11.95 15.81 6.12
C ALA A 235 -12.67 15.17 4.93
N LEU A 236 -12.19 14.01 4.50
CA LEU A 236 -12.76 13.25 3.40
C LEU A 236 -14.19 12.81 3.72
N ALA A 237 -14.42 12.31 4.94
CA ALA A 237 -15.76 11.95 5.42
C ALA A 237 -16.73 13.14 5.43
N GLN A 238 -16.27 14.31 5.90
CA GLN A 238 -17.06 15.54 5.92
C GLN A 238 -17.37 16.06 4.51
N ALA A 239 -16.38 16.03 3.61
CA ALA A 239 -16.52 16.44 2.22
C ALA A 239 -17.50 15.52 1.47
N ALA A 240 -17.39 14.21 1.67
CA ALA A 240 -18.27 13.21 1.11
C ALA A 240 -19.72 13.39 1.57
N GLN A 241 -19.94 13.60 2.87
CA GLN A 241 -21.28 13.84 3.42
C GLN A 241 -21.90 15.11 2.82
N SER A 242 -21.12 16.20 2.76
CA SER A 242 -21.58 17.47 2.18
C SER A 242 -21.96 17.33 0.71
N ALA A 243 -21.18 16.58 -0.07
CA ALA A 243 -21.48 16.34 -1.48
C ALA A 243 -22.70 15.43 -1.71
N ARG A 244 -22.92 14.45 -0.81
CA ARG A 244 -24.13 13.60 -0.82
C ARG A 244 -25.39 14.41 -0.57
N GLU A 245 -25.35 15.38 0.34
CA GLU A 245 -26.49 16.28 0.62
C GLU A 245 -26.84 17.16 -0.59
N VAL A 246 -25.85 17.50 -1.42
CA VAL A 246 -26.04 18.28 -2.66
C VAL A 246 -26.45 17.39 -3.85
N GLY A 247 -26.33 16.06 -3.73
CA GLY A 247 -26.69 15.09 -4.77
C GLY A 247 -25.70 15.02 -5.93
N GLU A 248 -24.44 15.41 -5.69
CA GLU A 248 -23.43 15.63 -6.73
C GLU A 248 -22.24 14.64 -6.64
N LEU A 249 -22.41 13.47 -6.02
CA LEU A 249 -21.31 12.52 -5.83
C LEU A 249 -21.24 11.52 -7.02
N PRO A 250 -20.19 11.54 -7.85
CA PRO A 250 -20.00 10.53 -8.89
C PRO A 250 -19.73 9.15 -8.29
N GLY A 251 -20.17 8.08 -8.95
CA GLY A 251 -20.01 6.71 -8.44
C GLY A 251 -18.55 6.27 -8.28
N ALA A 252 -17.63 6.75 -9.13
CA ALA A 252 -16.20 6.48 -8.98
C ALA A 252 -15.61 7.11 -7.71
N LEU A 253 -16.04 8.34 -7.41
CA LEU A 253 -15.64 9.05 -6.20
C LEU A 253 -16.21 8.37 -4.95
N GLU A 254 -17.45 7.88 -5.01
CA GLU A 254 -18.06 7.13 -3.91
C GLU A 254 -17.30 5.84 -3.57
N ARG A 255 -16.88 5.10 -4.60
CA ARG A 255 -16.05 3.89 -4.41
C ARG A 255 -14.72 4.24 -3.74
N LEU A 256 -14.02 5.26 -4.24
CA LEU A 256 -12.75 5.68 -3.66
C LEU A 256 -12.92 6.16 -2.21
N ILE A 257 -13.97 6.94 -1.90
CA ILE A 257 -14.24 7.37 -0.52
C ILE A 257 -14.46 6.15 0.38
N ASN A 258 -15.21 5.16 -0.07
CA ASN A 258 -15.40 3.94 0.71
C ASN A 258 -14.06 3.19 0.89
N ASP A 259 -13.21 3.12 -0.14
CA ASP A 259 -11.91 2.47 -0.03
C ASP A 259 -10.96 3.21 0.94
N VAL A 260 -11.04 4.54 1.05
CA VAL A 260 -10.21 5.32 1.99
C VAL A 260 -10.79 5.33 3.42
N LEU A 261 -12.10 5.51 3.59
CA LEU A 261 -12.75 5.55 4.93
C LEU A 261 -12.95 4.17 5.53
N HIS A 262 -13.08 3.16 4.68
CA HIS A 262 -13.16 1.76 5.04
C HIS A 262 -12.09 1.04 4.26
N PRO A 263 -10.80 1.24 4.63
CA PRO A 263 -9.73 0.45 4.04
C PRO A 263 -10.15 -1.01 4.18
N LYS A 264 -10.16 -1.72 3.05
CA LYS A 264 -10.41 -3.16 3.03
C LYS A 264 -9.31 -3.77 3.89
N LEU A 265 -9.61 -3.99 5.17
CA LEU A 265 -8.86 -4.94 5.95
C LEU A 265 -9.11 -6.25 5.21
N ASP A 266 -8.11 -6.68 4.47
CA ASP A 266 -8.16 -7.94 3.79
C ASP A 266 -8.41 -8.98 4.89
N TRP A 267 -9.55 -9.65 4.85
CA TRP A 267 -9.86 -10.66 5.85
C TRP A 267 -8.78 -11.76 5.82
N GLN A 268 -8.04 -11.88 4.71
CA GLN A 268 -6.82 -12.66 4.58
C GLN A 268 -5.73 -12.20 5.55
N GLU A 269 -5.49 -10.89 5.69
CA GLU A 269 -4.51 -10.35 6.63
C GLU A 269 -4.96 -10.56 8.08
N LEU A 270 -6.26 -10.37 8.35
CA LEU A 270 -6.83 -10.66 9.67
C LEU A 270 -6.71 -12.16 10.01
N LEU A 271 -7.04 -13.04 9.07
CA LEU A 271 -6.93 -14.50 9.22
C LEU A 271 -5.46 -14.93 9.36
N SER A 272 -4.57 -14.39 8.54
CA SER A 272 -3.12 -14.66 8.59
C SER A 272 -2.54 -14.23 9.92
N ARG A 273 -2.89 -13.03 10.41
CA ARG A 273 -2.48 -12.54 11.72
C ARG A 273 -3.04 -13.43 12.84
N TYR A 274 -4.30 -13.83 12.74
CA TYR A 274 -4.96 -14.68 13.72
C TYR A 274 -4.28 -16.06 13.83
N ILE A 275 -4.01 -16.71 12.69
CA ILE A 275 -3.30 -17.99 12.64
C ILE A 275 -1.85 -17.83 13.11
N SER A 276 -1.15 -16.78 12.67
CA SER A 276 0.25 -16.51 13.02
C SER A 276 0.46 -16.24 14.51
N ASP A 277 -0.45 -15.50 15.16
CA ASP A 277 -0.38 -15.23 16.59
C ASP A 277 -0.52 -16.52 17.41
N ARG A 278 -1.30 -17.49 16.91
CA ARG A 278 -1.50 -18.80 17.54
C ARG A 278 -0.44 -19.83 17.17
N ALA A 279 0.29 -19.63 16.07
CA ALA A 279 1.45 -20.44 15.70
C ALA A 279 2.68 -20.24 16.61
N ARG A 280 2.66 -19.22 17.48
CA ARG A 280 3.77 -18.89 18.40
C ARG A 280 3.81 -19.81 19.62
N ASP A 281 4.26 -21.05 19.40
CA ASP A 281 4.85 -21.87 20.47
C ASP A 281 6.37 -21.66 20.47
N ASP A 282 6.75 -20.52 21.04
CA ASP A 282 8.14 -20.13 21.15
C ASP A 282 8.76 -20.89 22.34
N TYR A 283 9.74 -21.75 22.04
CA TYR A 283 10.67 -22.43 22.95
C TYR A 283 10.23 -23.79 23.53
N SER A 284 10.75 -24.86 22.91
CA SER A 284 10.80 -26.17 23.57
C SER A 284 12.07 -26.29 24.41
N TRP A 285 11.91 -26.60 25.70
CA TRP A 285 13.03 -26.90 26.59
C TRP A 285 13.60 -28.32 26.40
N THR A 286 12.98 -29.13 25.53
CA THR A 286 13.36 -30.53 25.33
C THR A 286 13.27 -30.95 23.85
N PRO A 287 14.39 -31.33 23.20
CA PRO A 287 15.77 -31.29 23.69
C PRO A 287 16.34 -29.86 23.66
N PRO A 288 17.08 -29.43 24.71
CA PRO A 288 17.65 -28.09 24.75
C PRO A 288 18.70 -27.87 23.65
N SER A 289 18.89 -26.61 23.24
CA SER A 289 19.85 -26.27 22.21
C SER A 289 21.28 -26.65 22.65
N LYS A 290 21.97 -27.45 21.84
CA LYS A 290 23.33 -27.92 22.17
C LYS A 290 24.41 -26.86 21.99
N ARG A 291 24.08 -25.73 21.35
CA ARG A 291 25.00 -24.65 20.99
C ARG A 291 25.71 -24.05 22.22
N PHE A 292 25.00 -23.92 23.34
CA PHE A 292 25.51 -23.25 24.55
C PHE A 292 25.67 -24.18 25.76
N LEU A 293 25.43 -25.49 25.61
CA LEU A 293 25.58 -26.46 26.71
C LEU A 293 27.01 -26.52 27.27
N HIS A 294 28.02 -26.18 26.45
CA HIS A 294 29.43 -26.16 26.87
C HIS A 294 29.77 -25.01 27.84
N LEU A 295 28.87 -24.03 27.99
CA LEU A 295 28.98 -22.91 28.93
C LEU A 295 28.05 -23.06 30.14
N ASP A 296 27.51 -24.26 30.39
CA ASP A 296 26.48 -24.53 31.42
C ASP A 296 25.20 -23.66 31.28
N VAL A 297 24.97 -23.07 30.10
CA VAL A 297 23.76 -22.31 29.79
C VAL A 297 22.77 -23.21 29.04
N VAL A 298 21.64 -23.50 29.67
CA VAL A 298 20.54 -24.25 29.04
C VAL A 298 19.61 -23.25 28.37
N LEU A 299 19.67 -23.17 27.04
CA LEU A 299 18.73 -22.39 26.24
C LEU A 299 17.73 -23.32 25.55
N PRO A 300 16.44 -22.96 25.51
CA PRO A 300 15.44 -23.74 24.78
C PRO A 300 15.80 -23.82 23.29
N SER A 301 15.44 -24.93 22.65
CA SER A 301 15.50 -25.04 21.20
C SER A 301 14.32 -24.29 20.59
N LEU A 302 14.55 -23.59 19.48
CA LEU A 302 13.49 -23.22 18.55
C LEU A 302 12.85 -24.53 18.05
N SER A 303 11.66 -24.82 18.57
CA SER A 303 10.79 -25.84 18.00
C SER A 303 10.38 -25.35 16.60
N HIS A 304 10.28 -26.25 15.62
CA HIS A 304 9.67 -25.92 14.34
C HIS A 304 8.26 -25.31 14.59
N GLN A 305 7.84 -24.37 13.74
CA GLN A 305 6.49 -23.81 13.69
C GLN A 305 5.50 -24.95 13.41
N LYS A 306 5.11 -25.67 14.47
CA LYS A 306 4.12 -26.72 14.39
C LYS A 306 2.83 -26.08 14.88
N LEU A 307 2.04 -25.57 13.95
CA LEU A 307 0.67 -25.21 14.29
C LEU A 307 -0.04 -26.49 14.74
N PRO A 308 -0.75 -26.49 15.88
CA PRO A 308 -1.72 -27.53 16.17
C PRO A 308 -2.72 -27.65 15.01
N GLU A 309 -3.40 -28.78 14.94
CA GLU A 309 -4.38 -29.11 13.91
C GLU A 309 -5.38 -27.94 13.72
N VAL A 310 -5.78 -27.62 12.49
CA VAL A 310 -6.75 -26.55 12.18
C VAL A 310 -8.03 -27.18 11.68
N VAL A 311 -9.18 -26.73 12.20
CA VAL A 311 -10.49 -27.23 11.74
C VAL A 311 -11.17 -26.15 10.89
N LEU A 312 -11.54 -26.50 9.67
CA LEU A 312 -12.29 -25.67 8.74
C LEU A 312 -13.71 -26.21 8.62
N ALA A 313 -14.69 -25.54 9.21
CA ALA A 313 -16.10 -25.90 9.05
C ALA A 313 -16.71 -25.11 7.89
N ILE A 314 -17.29 -25.82 6.92
CA ILE A 314 -17.92 -25.23 5.75
C ILE A 314 -19.41 -25.51 5.82
N ASP A 315 -20.19 -24.44 5.87
CA ASP A 315 -21.63 -24.49 5.77
C ASP A 315 -22.04 -24.80 4.32
N THR A 316 -22.65 -25.97 4.11
CA THR A 316 -23.17 -26.39 2.80
C THR A 316 -24.67 -26.11 2.64
N SER A 317 -25.22 -25.26 3.50
CA SER A 317 -26.59 -24.75 3.32
C SER A 317 -26.69 -23.92 2.03
N GLY A 318 -27.90 -23.85 1.48
CA GLY A 318 -28.14 -23.31 0.14
C GLY A 318 -27.90 -21.80 -0.04
N SER A 319 -27.38 -21.11 0.97
CA SER A 319 -27.09 -19.68 0.96
C SER A 319 -25.64 -19.34 0.64
N VAL A 320 -24.69 -20.28 0.77
CA VAL A 320 -23.29 -20.07 0.39
C VAL A 320 -23.06 -20.63 -1.02
N THR A 321 -22.53 -19.81 -1.93
CA THR A 321 -22.31 -20.22 -3.33
C THR A 321 -21.02 -21.01 -3.50
N GLU A 322 -20.96 -21.86 -4.54
CA GLU A 322 -19.75 -22.61 -4.89
C GLU A 322 -18.54 -21.70 -5.19
N ALA A 323 -18.79 -20.50 -5.74
CA ALA A 323 -17.75 -19.52 -5.99
C ALA A 323 -17.14 -18.96 -4.69
N GLU A 324 -17.99 -18.59 -3.73
CA GLU A 324 -17.56 -18.08 -2.41
C GLU A 324 -16.79 -19.16 -1.63
N MET A 325 -17.26 -20.42 -1.67
CA MET A 325 -16.55 -21.54 -1.05
C MET A 325 -15.18 -21.77 -1.67
N ASN A 326 -15.07 -21.77 -3.01
CA ASN A 326 -13.80 -21.99 -3.70
C ASN A 326 -12.81 -20.84 -3.47
N GLN A 327 -13.29 -19.60 -3.44
CA GLN A 327 -12.47 -18.44 -3.10
C GLN A 327 -11.93 -18.57 -1.68
N PHE A 328 -12.79 -18.83 -0.70
CA PHE A 328 -12.39 -19.04 0.68
C PHE A 328 -11.37 -20.18 0.84
N ALA A 329 -11.60 -21.30 0.16
CA ALA A 329 -10.69 -22.44 0.15
C ALA A 329 -9.30 -22.09 -0.37
N ALA A 330 -9.23 -21.31 -1.45
CA ALA A 330 -7.97 -20.90 -2.07
C ALA A 330 -7.16 -20.00 -1.13
N GLU A 331 -7.80 -19.04 -0.48
CA GLU A 331 -7.13 -18.12 0.45
C GLU A 331 -6.65 -18.82 1.73
N VAL A 332 -7.51 -19.65 2.33
CA VAL A 332 -7.13 -20.47 3.49
C VAL A 332 -5.97 -21.41 3.12
N SER A 333 -6.00 -22.01 1.91
CA SER A 333 -4.89 -22.82 1.41
C SER A 333 -3.59 -22.02 1.29
N GLY A 334 -3.65 -20.80 0.76
CA GLY A 334 -2.47 -19.93 0.60
C GLY A 334 -1.84 -19.54 1.94
N ILE A 335 -2.66 -19.21 2.93
CA ILE A 335 -2.18 -18.90 4.28
C ILE A 335 -1.57 -20.16 4.92
N LEU A 336 -2.25 -21.30 4.82
CA LEU A 336 -1.81 -22.55 5.43
C LEU A 336 -0.61 -23.19 4.74
N GLU A 337 -0.31 -22.86 3.49
CA GLU A 337 0.91 -23.31 2.79
C GLU A 337 2.20 -22.89 3.54
N SER A 338 2.14 -21.74 4.23
CA SER A 338 3.25 -21.21 5.03
C SER A 338 3.50 -21.98 6.33
N PHE A 339 2.60 -22.89 6.73
CA PHE A 339 2.68 -23.60 8.00
C PHE A 339 2.68 -25.13 7.82
N ASP A 340 3.31 -25.84 8.75
CA ASP A 340 3.29 -27.31 8.80
C ASP A 340 2.18 -27.77 9.75
N THR A 341 0.93 -27.78 9.26
CA THR A 341 -0.27 -28.20 10.02
C THR A 341 -1.07 -29.29 9.30
N THR A 342 -1.91 -29.97 10.07
CA THR A 342 -2.94 -30.89 9.56
C THR A 342 -4.28 -30.15 9.60
N ILE A 343 -4.97 -30.16 8.46
CA ILE A 343 -6.20 -29.40 8.24
C ILE A 343 -7.35 -30.40 8.18
N HIS A 344 -8.37 -30.22 9.02
CA HIS A 344 -9.59 -31.00 8.98
C HIS A 344 -10.71 -30.13 8.39
N VAL A 345 -11.16 -30.46 7.18
CA VAL A 345 -12.28 -29.78 6.53
C VAL A 345 -13.55 -30.56 6.80
N VAL A 346 -14.54 -29.91 7.42
CA VAL A 346 -15.80 -30.51 7.84
C VAL A 346 -16.94 -29.84 7.09
N TYR A 347 -17.69 -30.63 6.32
CA TYR A 347 -18.88 -30.16 5.62
C TYR A 347 -20.11 -30.40 6.48
N CYS A 348 -20.82 -29.32 6.79
CA CYS A 348 -21.92 -29.35 7.73
C CYS A 348 -23.14 -28.57 7.22
N ASP A 349 -24.32 -29.13 7.45
CA ASP A 349 -25.61 -28.46 7.25
C ASP A 349 -26.44 -28.56 8.56
N SER A 350 -27.41 -29.47 8.62
CA SER A 350 -28.10 -29.89 9.84
C SER A 350 -27.35 -31.02 10.55
N GLU A 351 -26.45 -31.69 9.83
CA GLU A 351 -25.55 -32.73 10.36
C GLU A 351 -24.21 -32.67 9.61
N VAL A 352 -23.17 -33.28 10.16
CA VAL A 352 -21.88 -33.42 9.44
C VAL A 352 -22.07 -34.46 8.34
N LYS A 353 -21.91 -34.04 7.09
CA LYS A 353 -22.09 -34.89 5.91
C LYS A 353 -20.82 -35.64 5.55
N HIS A 354 -19.72 -34.92 5.55
CA HIS A 354 -18.42 -35.43 5.15
C HIS A 354 -17.30 -34.68 5.88
N SER A 355 -16.16 -35.32 6.04
CA SER A 355 -14.97 -34.70 6.62
C SER A 355 -13.74 -35.20 5.88
N ASP A 356 -12.92 -34.27 5.42
CA ASP A 356 -11.63 -34.54 4.79
C ASP A 356 -10.49 -34.09 5.70
N THR A 357 -9.36 -34.79 5.62
CA THR A 357 -8.14 -34.40 6.33
C THR A 357 -7.04 -34.22 5.31
N PHE A 358 -6.44 -33.04 5.32
CA PHE A 358 -5.40 -32.62 4.39
C PHE A 358 -4.13 -32.29 5.15
N GLY A 359 -2.98 -32.72 4.64
CA GLY A 359 -1.69 -32.20 5.05
C GLY A 359 -1.19 -31.12 4.09
N ARG A 360 -0.03 -30.53 4.39
CA ARG A 360 0.61 -29.54 3.50
C ARG A 360 0.81 -30.03 2.06
N CYS A 361 1.07 -31.33 1.87
CA CYS A 361 1.31 -31.93 0.56
C CYS A 361 0.05 -32.08 -0.30
N ASP A 362 -1.14 -31.94 0.30
CA ASP A 362 -2.43 -32.11 -0.35
C ASP A 362 -3.05 -30.76 -0.76
N LEU A 363 -2.29 -29.66 -0.63
CA LEU A 363 -2.67 -28.32 -1.10
C LEU A 363 -2.46 -28.20 -2.62
N PRO A 364 -3.32 -27.45 -3.34
CA PRO A 364 -4.46 -26.67 -2.85
C PRO A 364 -5.66 -27.53 -2.44
N LEU A 365 -6.45 -27.08 -1.47
CA LEU A 365 -7.64 -27.80 -0.99
C LEU A 365 -8.68 -27.97 -2.10
N GLU A 366 -8.85 -29.19 -2.61
CA GLU A 366 -9.97 -29.53 -3.48
C GLU A 366 -11.24 -29.74 -2.65
N ILE A 367 -12.04 -28.69 -2.52
CA ILE A 367 -13.28 -28.73 -1.77
C ILE A 367 -14.40 -29.34 -2.63
N ARG A 368 -15.06 -30.37 -2.08
CA ARG A 368 -16.20 -31.05 -2.71
C ARG A 368 -17.39 -31.01 -1.76
N PRO A 369 -18.15 -29.91 -1.76
CA PRO A 369 -19.27 -29.77 -0.84
C PRO A 369 -20.35 -30.78 -1.21
N GLU A 370 -20.69 -31.64 -0.26
CA GLU A 370 -21.82 -32.56 -0.34
C GLU A 370 -22.87 -32.15 0.70
N GLY A 371 -24.05 -31.70 0.25
CA GLY A 371 -25.04 -31.13 1.16
C GLY A 371 -26.24 -30.49 0.47
N GLY A 372 -26.95 -29.62 1.22
CA GLY A 372 -28.14 -28.89 0.79
C GLY A 372 -29.33 -28.97 1.75
N GLY A 373 -29.11 -29.32 3.02
CA GLY A 373 -30.11 -29.31 4.08
C GLY A 373 -30.36 -27.93 4.72
N GLY A 374 -31.04 -27.91 5.87
CA GLY A 374 -31.13 -26.71 6.72
C GLY A 374 -29.83 -26.47 7.50
N THR A 375 -29.75 -25.38 8.25
CA THR A 375 -28.50 -24.97 8.93
C THR A 375 -28.56 -25.24 10.45
N ASP A 376 -27.55 -25.91 11.01
CA ASP A 376 -27.30 -26.05 12.45
C ASP A 376 -25.79 -26.02 12.68
N PHE A 377 -25.28 -25.15 13.55
CA PHE A 377 -23.84 -24.99 13.76
C PHE A 377 -23.27 -26.01 14.77
N ARG A 378 -24.12 -26.60 15.62
CA ARG A 378 -23.73 -27.54 16.68
C ARG A 378 -23.04 -28.82 16.20
N PRO A 379 -23.42 -29.45 15.07
CA PRO A 379 -22.83 -30.68 14.58
C PRO A 379 -21.31 -30.58 14.33
N ALA A 380 -20.80 -29.44 13.86
CA ALA A 380 -19.37 -29.25 13.62
C ALA A 380 -18.58 -29.32 14.94
N PHE A 381 -19.03 -28.62 15.98
CA PHE A 381 -18.39 -28.66 17.31
C PHE A 381 -18.48 -30.05 17.95
N ALA A 382 -19.63 -30.72 17.83
CA ALA A 382 -19.80 -32.08 18.31
C ALA A 382 -18.90 -33.10 17.60
N TRP A 383 -18.57 -32.86 16.32
CA TRP A 383 -17.61 -33.67 15.57
C TRP A 383 -16.20 -33.50 16.11
N VAL A 384 -15.77 -32.26 16.36
CA VAL A 384 -14.44 -31.96 16.96
C VAL A 384 -14.29 -32.65 18.32
N GLU A 385 -15.30 -32.55 19.19
CA GLU A 385 -15.29 -33.23 20.49
C GLU A 385 -15.24 -34.76 20.36
N ARG A 386 -15.93 -35.33 19.38
CA ARG A 386 -15.99 -36.78 19.16
C ARG A 386 -14.65 -37.34 18.66
N GLU A 387 -13.99 -36.62 17.76
CA GLU A 387 -12.66 -37.00 17.28
C GLU A 387 -11.57 -36.73 18.32
N GLY A 388 -11.89 -35.96 19.38
CA GLY A 388 -10.96 -35.65 20.47
C GLY A 388 -9.83 -34.71 20.03
N LEU A 389 -10.12 -33.85 19.06
CA LEU A 389 -9.17 -32.88 18.52
C LEU A 389 -9.09 -31.66 19.43
N ASP A 390 -7.89 -31.09 19.55
CA ASP A 390 -7.63 -29.82 20.25
C ASP A 390 -7.03 -28.83 19.24
N PRO A 391 -7.88 -28.27 18.35
CA PRO A 391 -7.38 -27.48 17.24
C PRO A 391 -6.85 -26.12 17.68
N ALA A 392 -5.83 -25.61 16.97
CA ALA A 392 -5.28 -24.28 17.20
C ALA A 392 -6.34 -23.19 17.03
N CYS A 393 -7.22 -23.39 16.04
CA CYS A 393 -8.41 -22.60 15.80
C CYS A 393 -9.43 -23.40 14.98
N LEU A 394 -10.70 -23.01 15.14
CA LEU A 394 -11.78 -23.42 14.25
C LEU A 394 -12.21 -22.21 13.41
N VAL A 395 -12.13 -22.33 12.09
CA VAL A 395 -12.65 -21.31 11.16
C VAL A 395 -13.95 -21.84 10.56
N TYR A 396 -15.04 -21.09 10.71
CA TYR A 396 -16.38 -21.48 10.28
C TYR A 396 -16.88 -20.55 9.18
N LEU A 397 -17.01 -21.06 7.95
CA LEU A 397 -17.61 -20.33 6.83
C LEU A 397 -19.13 -20.47 6.86
N THR A 398 -19.86 -19.37 7.02
CA THR A 398 -21.34 -19.37 7.07
C THR A 398 -21.91 -17.96 6.80
N ASP A 399 -23.20 -17.86 6.48
CA ASP A 399 -23.93 -16.59 6.35
C ASP A 399 -24.46 -16.03 7.69
N LEU A 400 -24.32 -16.81 8.78
CA LEU A 400 -24.81 -16.49 10.13
C LEU A 400 -26.34 -16.23 10.23
N GLU A 401 -27.16 -16.79 9.34
CA GLU A 401 -28.62 -16.59 9.41
C GLU A 401 -29.31 -17.45 10.51
N CYS A 402 -28.67 -18.56 10.90
CA CYS A 402 -29.20 -19.50 11.89
C CYS A 402 -29.02 -19.04 13.34
N LEU A 403 -29.89 -19.50 14.24
CA LEU A 403 -29.87 -19.22 15.69
C LEU A 403 -29.36 -20.40 16.53
N SER A 404 -28.94 -21.50 15.89
CA SER A 404 -28.55 -22.74 16.57
C SER A 404 -27.04 -22.78 16.80
N PHE A 405 -26.59 -22.09 17.85
CA PHE A 405 -25.21 -22.13 18.33
C PHE A 405 -25.05 -23.20 19.43
N PRO A 406 -23.84 -23.70 19.70
CA PRO A 406 -23.60 -24.53 20.88
C PRO A 406 -23.81 -23.72 22.17
N ASP A 407 -24.39 -24.36 23.18
CA ASP A 407 -24.72 -23.73 24.48
C ASP A 407 -23.48 -23.38 25.32
N ARG A 408 -22.30 -23.91 24.94
CA ARG A 408 -21.03 -23.70 25.62
C ARG A 408 -19.97 -23.26 24.60
N GLU A 409 -19.18 -22.28 25.01
CA GLU A 409 -17.98 -21.88 24.29
C GLU A 409 -16.93 -23.00 24.38
N PRO A 410 -16.34 -23.41 23.24
CA PRO A 410 -15.28 -24.41 23.23
C PRO A 410 -13.98 -23.87 23.84
N ASP A 411 -13.09 -24.76 24.27
CA ASP A 411 -11.80 -24.39 24.88
C ASP A 411 -10.77 -23.86 23.85
N TYR A 412 -11.07 -24.01 22.55
CA TYR A 412 -10.28 -23.50 21.44
C TYR A 412 -10.93 -22.25 20.80
N PRO A 413 -10.14 -21.36 20.20
CA PRO A 413 -10.65 -20.11 19.66
C PRO A 413 -11.40 -20.36 18.33
N VAL A 414 -12.48 -19.61 18.11
CA VAL A 414 -13.40 -19.78 16.98
C VAL A 414 -13.46 -18.48 16.17
N LEU A 415 -13.33 -18.62 14.85
CA LEU A 415 -13.40 -17.53 13.89
C LEU A 415 -14.57 -17.77 12.94
N TRP A 416 -15.55 -16.87 12.95
CA TRP A 416 -16.72 -16.92 12.08
C TRP A 416 -16.45 -16.11 10.83
N ALA A 417 -16.34 -16.80 9.69
CA ALA A 417 -16.18 -16.20 8.40
C ALA A 417 -17.55 -15.99 7.76
N GLN A 418 -18.08 -14.77 7.93
CA GLN A 418 -19.42 -14.39 7.49
C GLN A 418 -19.43 -14.08 5.99
N VAL A 419 -20.25 -14.80 5.24
CA VAL A 419 -20.52 -14.52 3.82
C VAL A 419 -21.78 -13.65 3.71
N GLY A 420 -21.68 -12.50 3.04
CA GLY A 420 -22.81 -11.62 2.76
C GLY A 420 -23.19 -10.63 3.88
N GLN A 421 -24.21 -9.80 3.61
CA GLN A 421 -24.65 -8.67 4.46
C GLN A 421 -25.94 -9.02 5.23
N GLY A 422 -25.86 -9.91 6.23
CA GLY A 422 -27.07 -10.34 6.94
C GLY A 422 -26.89 -11.02 8.30
N GLY A 423 -25.66 -11.27 8.74
CA GLY A 423 -25.38 -12.06 9.92
C GLY A 423 -25.89 -11.44 11.22
N LYS A 424 -26.43 -12.29 12.11
CA LYS A 424 -26.75 -11.91 13.49
C LYS A 424 -25.50 -11.93 14.37
N VAL A 425 -25.59 -11.29 15.54
CA VAL A 425 -24.52 -11.29 16.56
C VAL A 425 -24.24 -12.72 17.02
N VAL A 426 -22.99 -13.15 16.86
CA VAL A 426 -22.50 -14.44 17.38
C VAL A 426 -22.31 -14.40 18.90
N PRO A 427 -22.56 -15.51 19.61
CA PRO A 427 -22.43 -15.55 21.07
C PRO A 427 -20.98 -15.58 21.58
N PHE A 428 -20.04 -16.07 20.77
CA PHE A 428 -18.61 -16.20 21.09
C PHE A 428 -17.78 -16.23 19.80
N GLY A 429 -16.46 -16.04 19.92
CA GLY A 429 -15.52 -16.01 18.80
C GLY A 429 -15.44 -14.66 18.09
N ASP A 430 -14.47 -14.54 17.19
CA ASP A 430 -14.26 -13.36 16.36
C ASP A 430 -15.02 -13.50 15.04
N VAL A 431 -15.52 -12.41 14.47
CA VAL A 431 -16.22 -12.41 13.17
C VAL A 431 -15.38 -11.68 12.14
N ILE A 432 -15.21 -12.29 10.98
CA ILE A 432 -14.63 -11.67 9.78
C ILE A 432 -15.68 -11.65 8.67
N GLU A 433 -15.79 -10.55 7.94
CA GLU A 433 -16.66 -10.44 6.79
C GLU A 433 -15.89 -10.83 5.51
N ILE A 434 -16.38 -11.84 4.79
CA ILE A 434 -15.91 -12.20 3.46
C ILE A 434 -16.79 -11.47 2.45
N ARG A 435 -16.17 -10.62 1.61
CA ARG A 435 -16.85 -9.79 0.60
C ARG A 435 -16.31 -10.03 -0.80
#